data_AF-A0A2V9K0C3-F1
#
_entry.id   AF-A0A2V9K0C3-F1
#
_cell.length_a   1.000
_cell.length_b   1.000
_cell.length_c   1.000
_cell.angle_alpha   90.00
_cell.angle_beta   90.00
_cell.angle_gamma   90.00
#
_symmetry.space_group_name_H-M   'P 1'
#
loop_
_entity.id
_entity.type
_entity.pdbx_description
1 polymer ?
#
loop_
_entity_poly.entity_id
_entity_poly.type
_entity_poly.pdbx_seq_one_letter_code
_entity_poly.pdbx_strand_id
1 'polypeptide(L)'
;MKIRTNLSLLVLVLSASAGGADSVGLTPLTELTGKYKGESGGLYGNGRNEPPEAHRQAALREAARVGPLERDGKPSKDGQVVLVSIGMSNTTQEFSAFKAIADRDP
;
A
#
# COMPACT_ATOMS: atom_id res chain seq x y z
N MET A 1 -34.08 -19.03 -19.75
CA MET A 1 -33.09 -18.43 -20.68
C MET A 1 -32.60 -17.13 -20.06
N LYS A 2 -31.27 -16.97 -19.95
CA LYS A 2 -30.48 -15.78 -19.59
C LYS A 2 -30.48 -15.31 -18.12
N ILE A 3 -29.38 -14.88 -17.50
CA ILE A 3 -27.92 -14.84 -17.77
C ILE A 3 -27.27 -14.79 -16.37
N ARG A 4 -26.19 -15.56 -16.16
CA ARG A 4 -25.30 -15.45 -14.99
C ARG A 4 -24.36 -14.28 -15.21
N THR A 5 -24.24 -13.36 -14.27
CA THR A 5 -23.20 -12.32 -14.32
C THR A 5 -22.20 -12.60 -13.20
N ASN A 6 -21.10 -13.27 -13.57
CA ASN A 6 -19.92 -13.39 -12.71
C ASN A 6 -19.16 -12.07 -12.78
N LEU A 7 -19.12 -11.32 -11.67
CA LEU A 7 -18.28 -10.13 -11.56
C LEU A 7 -16.84 -10.59 -11.35
N SER A 8 -16.03 -10.58 -12.41
CA SER A 8 -14.60 -10.81 -12.33
C SER A 8 -13.93 -9.49 -11.91
N LEU A 9 -13.35 -9.47 -10.71
CA LEU A 9 -12.54 -8.35 -10.24
C LEU A 9 -11.20 -8.37 -11.00
N LEU A 10 -11.02 -7.42 -11.91
CA LEU A 10 -9.77 -7.17 -12.62
C LEU A 10 -8.83 -6.40 -11.68
N VAL A 11 -7.81 -7.06 -11.14
CA VAL A 11 -6.72 -6.38 -10.43
C VAL A 11 -5.78 -5.81 -11.49
N LEU A 12 -5.87 -4.50 -11.72
CA LEU A 12 -4.95 -3.76 -12.56
C LEU A 12 -3.70 -3.42 -11.73
N VAL A 13 -2.59 -4.12 -11.95
CA VAL A 13 -1.29 -3.72 -11.41
C VAL A 13 -0.73 -2.64 -12.33
N LEU A 14 -0.91 -1.36 -11.97
CA LEU A 14 -0.12 -0.29 -12.57
C LEU A 14 1.30 -0.36 -12.02
N SER A 15 2.25 -0.84 -12.83
CA SER A 15 3.65 -0.50 -12.64
C SER A 15 3.84 0.96 -13.06
N ALA A 16 4.01 1.86 -12.09
CA ALA A 16 4.48 3.20 -12.36
C ALA A 16 5.95 3.13 -12.82
N SER A 17 6.19 3.25 -14.12
CA SER A 17 7.52 3.58 -14.64
C SER A 17 7.72 5.08 -14.44
N ALA A 18 8.37 5.47 -13.35
CA ALA A 18 8.91 6.81 -13.21
C ALA A 18 10.15 6.93 -14.10
N GLY A 19 9.97 7.49 -15.29
CA GLY A 19 11.05 7.91 -16.16
C GLY A 19 11.76 9.13 -15.58
N GLY A 20 12.75 8.88 -14.74
CA GLY A 20 13.70 9.84 -14.19
C GLY A 20 14.82 9.03 -13.55
N ALA A 21 16.08 9.41 -13.73
CA ALA A 21 17.15 8.76 -13.00
C ALA A 21 17.08 9.18 -11.52
N ASP A 22 16.12 8.62 -10.79
CA ASP A 22 15.89 8.86 -9.36
C ASP A 22 16.99 8.23 -8.50
N SER A 23 17.89 7.46 -9.13
CA SER A 23 19.04 6.86 -8.48
C SER A 23 20.30 7.69 -8.70
N VAL A 24 20.90 8.12 -7.59
CA VAL A 24 22.22 8.77 -7.55
C VAL A 24 23.38 7.76 -7.74
N GLY A 25 23.13 6.65 -8.43
CA GLY A 25 24.10 5.56 -8.62
C GLY A 25 24.31 4.68 -7.39
N LEU A 26 23.43 4.78 -6.38
CA LEU A 26 23.43 3.90 -5.22
C LEU A 26 22.49 2.72 -5.45
N THR A 27 22.89 1.53 -4.98
CA THR A 27 22.01 0.35 -4.97
C THR A 27 20.83 0.59 -4.02
N PRO A 28 19.58 0.54 -4.50
CA PRO A 28 18.40 0.65 -3.66
C PRO A 28 18.38 -0.42 -2.55
N LEU A 29 17.76 -0.11 -1.41
CA LEU A 29 17.69 -1.06 -0.30
C LEU A 29 17.02 -2.39 -0.71
N THR A 30 16.01 -2.34 -1.58
CA THR A 30 15.32 -3.51 -2.12
C THR A 30 16.19 -4.37 -3.03
N GLU A 31 17.26 -3.82 -3.59
CA GLU A 31 18.17 -4.53 -4.51
C GLU A 31 19.50 -4.88 -3.83
N LEU A 32 19.73 -4.38 -2.61
CA LEU A 32 20.95 -4.61 -1.86
C LEU A 32 20.97 -6.04 -1.30
N THR A 33 21.70 -6.94 -1.97
CA THR A 33 21.92 -8.33 -1.51
C THR A 33 23.11 -8.46 -0.54
N GLY A 34 23.99 -7.46 -0.51
CA GLY A 34 25.14 -7.39 0.38
C GLY A 34 24.85 -6.72 1.73
N LYS A 35 25.93 -6.30 2.41
CA LYS A 35 25.86 -5.52 3.64
C LYS A 35 26.24 -4.06 3.39
N TYR A 36 25.54 -3.14 4.07
CA TYR A 36 25.92 -1.74 4.18
C TYR A 36 26.12 -1.40 5.66
N LYS A 37 27.34 -1.00 6.04
CA LYS A 37 27.73 -0.69 7.43
C LYS A 37 27.38 -1.80 8.44
N GLY A 38 27.45 -3.06 8.01
CA GLY A 38 27.16 -4.23 8.86
C GLY A 38 25.73 -4.76 8.74
N GLU A 39 24.80 -3.93 8.25
CA GLU A 39 23.39 -4.28 8.06
C GLU A 39 23.15 -4.93 6.70
N SER A 40 22.35 -5.99 6.66
CA SER A 40 21.93 -6.62 5.40
C SER A 40 20.88 -5.78 4.68
N GLY A 41 20.93 -5.72 3.35
CA GLY A 41 19.85 -5.10 2.57
C GLY A 41 18.56 -5.91 2.50
N GLY A 42 17.61 -5.44 1.70
CA GLY A 42 16.22 -5.90 1.66
C GLY A 42 15.36 -5.28 2.76
N LEU A 43 14.08 -5.06 2.49
CA LEU A 43 13.13 -4.48 3.45
C LEU A 43 12.97 -5.30 4.74
N TYR A 44 13.30 -6.60 4.68
CA TYR A 44 13.22 -7.55 5.80
C TYR A 44 14.56 -8.27 6.07
N GLY A 45 15.66 -7.67 5.62
CA GLY A 45 17.01 -8.19 5.79
C GLY A 45 17.33 -9.40 4.90
N ASN A 46 18.63 -9.69 4.81
CA ASN A 46 19.20 -10.75 3.97
C ASN A 46 18.76 -10.69 2.49
N GLY A 47 18.58 -9.48 1.95
CA GLY A 47 18.14 -9.24 0.58
C GLY A 47 16.66 -9.55 0.32
N ARG A 48 15.84 -9.75 1.36
CA ARG A 48 14.42 -10.11 1.21
C ARG A 48 13.53 -8.88 1.25
N ASN A 49 12.56 -8.82 0.34
CA ASN A 49 11.57 -7.76 0.26
C ASN A 49 10.15 -8.24 0.53
N GLU A 50 9.93 -9.56 0.46
CA GLU A 50 8.69 -10.18 0.89
C GLU A 50 8.63 -10.17 2.42
N PRO A 51 7.51 -9.72 3.02
CA PRO A 51 7.34 -9.77 4.45
C PRO A 51 7.43 -11.23 4.95
N PRO A 52 8.16 -11.49 6.05
CA PRO A 52 8.09 -12.77 6.74
C PRO A 52 6.65 -13.17 7.04
N GLU A 53 6.36 -14.47 6.95
CA GLU A 53 4.99 -14.98 7.01
C GLU A 53 4.21 -14.50 8.24
N ALA A 54 4.87 -14.43 9.40
CA ALA A 54 4.25 -13.92 10.63
C ALA A 54 3.77 -12.46 10.50
N HIS A 55 4.55 -11.59 9.84
CA HIS A 55 4.18 -10.20 9.59
C HIS A 55 3.04 -10.11 8.57
N ARG A 56 3.12 -10.90 7.48
CA ARG A 56 2.07 -10.95 6.47
C ARG A 56 0.73 -11.38 7.08
N GLN A 57 0.73 -12.42 7.90
CA GLN A 57 -0.47 -12.91 8.58
C GLN A 57 -0.99 -11.91 9.61
N ALA A 58 -0.11 -11.20 10.34
CA ALA A 58 -0.54 -10.13 11.24
C ALA A 58 -1.23 -8.99 10.49
N ALA A 59 -0.66 -8.54 9.37
CA ALA A 59 -1.26 -7.50 8.54
C ALA A 59 -2.62 -7.93 7.98
N LEU A 60 -2.75 -9.16 7.49
CA LEU A 60 -4.03 -9.69 6.98
C LEU A 60 -5.11 -9.77 8.06
N ARG A 61 -4.76 -10.15 9.29
CA ARG A 61 -5.71 -10.18 10.42
C ARG A 61 -6.23 -8.79 10.76
N GLU A 62 -5.38 -7.78 10.79
CA GLU A 62 -5.81 -6.40 11.07
C GLU A 62 -6.59 -5.80 9.90
N ALA A 63 -6.16 -6.07 8.66
CA ALA A 63 -6.87 -5.62 7.46
C ALA A 63 -8.31 -6.16 7.41
N ALA A 64 -8.52 -7.41 7.84
CA ALA A 64 -9.85 -8.02 7.91
C ALA A 64 -10.81 -7.33 8.92
N ARG A 65 -10.29 -6.49 9.82
CA ARG A 65 -11.10 -5.70 10.78
C ARG A 65 -11.56 -4.36 10.21
N VAL A 66 -11.00 -3.92 9.09
CA VAL A 66 -11.41 -2.68 8.43
C VAL A 66 -12.78 -2.89 7.81
N GLY A 67 -13.74 -2.08 8.25
CA GLY A 67 -15.12 -2.14 7.77
C GLY A 67 -15.81 -0.78 7.85
N PRO A 68 -16.94 -0.63 7.17
CA PRO A 68 -17.69 0.62 7.14
C PRO A 68 -18.24 0.99 8.52
N LEU A 69 -18.03 2.25 8.91
CA LEU A 69 -18.54 2.83 10.15
C LEU A 69 -19.49 4.00 9.86
N GLU A 70 -20.50 4.18 10.71
CA GLU A 70 -21.35 5.37 10.74
C GLU A 70 -20.65 6.54 11.44
N ARG A 71 -21.28 7.72 11.42
CA ARG A 71 -20.79 8.94 12.05
C ARG A 71 -20.42 8.80 13.54
N ASP A 72 -21.09 7.91 14.27
CA ASP A 72 -20.82 7.67 15.70
C ASP A 72 -19.76 6.57 15.95
N GLY A 73 -19.12 6.07 14.89
CA GLY A 73 -18.07 5.05 14.96
C GLY A 73 -18.58 3.62 15.09
N LYS A 74 -19.90 3.39 14.97
CA LYS A 74 -20.47 2.03 15.01
C LYS A 74 -20.42 1.36 13.64
N PRO A 75 -20.19 0.03 13.58
CA PRO A 75 -20.28 -0.71 12.33
C PRO A 75 -21.65 -0.60 11.68
N SER A 76 -21.69 -0.36 10.37
CA SER A 76 -22.92 -0.35 9.58
C SER A 76 -22.66 -0.67 8.13
N LYS A 77 -23.63 -1.33 7.50
CA LYS A 77 -23.55 -1.71 6.08
C LYS A 77 -23.60 -0.48 5.16
N ASP A 78 -24.24 0.60 5.63
CA ASP A 78 -24.38 1.86 4.90
C ASP A 78 -23.32 2.89 5.31
N GLY A 79 -22.41 2.51 6.22
CA GLY A 79 -21.30 3.35 6.68
C GLY A 79 -20.18 3.49 5.65
N GLN A 80 -19.09 4.15 6.05
CA GLN A 80 -17.96 4.46 5.16
C GLN A 80 -16.65 3.89 5.70
N VAL A 81 -15.78 3.45 4.78
CA VAL A 81 -14.36 3.23 5.05
C VAL A 81 -13.62 4.48 4.60
N VAL A 82 -12.83 5.07 5.49
CA VAL A 82 -12.10 6.32 5.22
C VAL A 82 -10.60 6.11 5.39
N LEU A 83 -9.80 6.85 4.63
CA LEU A 83 -8.37 7.01 4.83
C LEU A 83 -8.10 8.38 5.44
N VAL A 84 -7.41 8.42 6.58
CA VAL A 84 -7.08 9.66 7.29
C VAL A 84 -5.57 9.82 7.35
N SER A 85 -5.09 11.01 7.00
CA SER A 85 -3.68 11.39 7.07
C SER A 85 -3.48 12.38 8.21
N ILE A 86 -2.64 12.02 9.21
CA ILE A 86 -2.40 12.84 10.41
C ILE A 86 -0.90 13.07 10.57
N GLY A 87 -0.51 14.34 10.66
CA GLY A 87 0.89 14.75 10.80
C GLY A 87 1.19 16.08 10.11
N MET A 88 2.47 16.37 9.95
CA MET A 88 2.96 17.65 9.41
C MET A 88 3.41 17.50 7.95
N SER A 89 4.63 17.94 7.61
CA SER A 89 5.11 18.12 6.24
C SER A 89 5.04 16.86 5.37
N ASN A 90 5.51 15.69 5.85
CA ASN A 90 5.51 14.47 5.04
C ASN A 90 4.08 13.99 4.77
N THR A 91 3.25 13.97 5.81
CA THR A 91 1.83 13.64 5.72
C THR A 91 1.12 14.51 4.69
N THR A 92 1.34 15.83 4.72
CA THR A 92 0.73 16.76 3.76
C THR A 92 1.23 16.52 2.35
N GLN A 93 2.54 16.36 2.15
CA GLN A 93 3.14 16.16 0.82
C GLN A 93 2.61 14.88 0.16
N GLU A 94 2.75 13.74 0.85
CA GLU A 94 2.33 12.44 0.31
C GLU A 94 0.81 12.38 0.10
N PHE A 95 0.02 12.91 1.06
CA PHE A 95 -1.44 12.87 0.94
C PHE A 95 -1.99 13.80 -0.13
N SER A 96 -1.33 14.94 -0.39
CA SER A 96 -1.74 15.84 -1.49
C SER A 96 -1.57 15.16 -2.85
N ALA A 97 -0.47 14.42 -3.04
CA ALA A 97 -0.24 13.62 -4.24
C ALA A 97 -1.26 12.48 -4.36
N PHE A 98 -1.47 11.73 -3.27
CA PHE A 98 -2.48 10.67 -3.22
C PHE A 98 -3.88 11.19 -3.59
N LYS A 99 -4.32 12.29 -2.97
CA LYS A 99 -5.65 12.85 -3.21
C LYS A 99 -5.85 13.25 -4.67
N ALA A 100 -4.85 13.88 -5.29
CA ALA A 100 -4.93 14.25 -6.70
C ALA A 100 -5.05 13.03 -7.65
N ILE A 101 -4.46 11.89 -7.28
CA ILE A 101 -4.60 10.63 -8.02
C ILE A 101 -5.99 10.02 -7.76
N ALA A 102 -6.39 9.90 -6.50
CA ALA A 102 -7.66 9.32 -6.10
C ALA A 102 -8.87 10.09 -6.66
N ASP A 103 -8.83 11.42 -6.69
CA ASP A 103 -9.91 12.26 -7.24
C ASP A 103 -10.08 12.08 -8.77
N ARG A 104 -9.09 11.49 -9.47
CA ARG A 104 -9.15 11.21 -10.92
C ARG A 104 -9.53 9.76 -11.24
N ASP A 105 -9.55 8.89 -10.24
CA ASP A 105 -9.91 7.48 -10.39
C ASP A 105 -11.45 7.36 -10.54
N PRO A 106 -11.98 6.80 -11.64
CA PRO A 106 -13.42 6.78 -11.95
C PRO A 106 -14.28 5.88 -11.04
#